data_AF-A0A4Y2FAF6-F1
#
_entry.id   AF-A0A4Y2FAF6-F1
#
_cell.length_a   1.000
_cell.length_b   1.000
_cell.length_c   1.000
_cell.angle_alpha   90.00
_cell.angle_beta   90.00
_cell.angle_gamma   90.00
#
_symmetry.space_group_name_H-M   'P 1'
#
loop_
_entity.id
_entity.type
_entity.pdbx_description
1 polymer ?
#
loop_
_entity_poly.entity_id
_entity_poly.type
_entity_poly.pdbx_seq_one_letter_code
_entity_poly.pdbx_strand_id
1 'polypeptide(L)'
;MAFLGKAKKSDLITLAIELGEEVTNDLRVVDLRELITKSKKYEVEFVANMLDAISEERVEKEKLERQNEERAFELEKQNKELEKQRIELECLRVKQGSSESVVESFNQNFQKLMPRFNIQTDDMGLFLELFERQAKFAQIPNGRWVSYLIGILPTEINNLIAREPEDKARDYEHIKSLLLQRFKLTAEKFRQLMVKSQKSPDSTWHDFYHEIKTYFEGWLSGLKVETFDQLKDLMIV
;
A
#
# COMPACT_ATOMS: atom_id res chain seq x y z
N MET A 1 65.23 25.88 33.35
CA MET A 1 65.64 24.93 32.29
C MET A 1 64.78 23.65 32.21
N ALA A 2 64.17 23.15 33.29
CA ALA A 2 63.44 21.87 33.28
C ALA A 2 62.08 21.88 32.54
N PHE A 3 61.43 23.04 32.38
CA PHE A 3 60.07 23.14 31.84
C PHE A 3 59.99 22.93 30.32
N LEU A 4 60.92 23.50 29.54
CA LEU A 4 61.09 23.22 28.10
C LEU A 4 61.37 21.72 27.83
N GLY A 5 61.88 21.00 28.84
CA GLY A 5 62.14 19.57 28.85
C GLY A 5 60.90 18.70 28.65
N LYS A 6 59.73 19.19 29.10
CA LYS A 6 58.45 18.45 29.10
C LYS A 6 57.52 18.86 27.94
N ALA A 7 57.86 19.93 27.24
CA ALA A 7 57.09 20.47 26.12
C ALA A 7 57.16 19.56 24.88
N LYS A 8 56.04 19.46 24.14
CA LYS A 8 56.00 18.76 22.85
C LYS A 8 56.74 19.56 21.77
N LYS A 9 57.22 18.88 20.74
CA LYS A 9 57.90 19.51 19.58
C LYS A 9 57.02 20.58 18.92
N SER A 10 55.72 20.34 18.78
CA SER A 10 54.73 21.31 18.26
C SER A 10 54.68 22.58 19.10
N ASP A 11 54.61 22.43 20.41
CA ASP A 11 54.42 23.53 21.35
C ASP A 11 55.70 24.39 21.42
N LEU A 12 56.88 23.77 21.27
CA LEU A 12 58.17 24.47 21.15
C LEU A 12 58.35 25.19 19.81
N ILE A 13 57.79 24.68 18.71
CA ILE A 13 57.82 25.35 17.40
C ILE A 13 56.95 26.61 17.47
N THR A 14 55.72 26.51 17.97
CA THR A 14 54.83 27.67 18.17
C THR A 14 55.47 28.71 19.08
N LEU A 15 56.04 28.28 20.20
CA LEU A 15 56.74 29.15 21.15
C LEU A 15 57.92 29.91 20.50
N ALA A 16 58.71 29.24 19.66
CA ALA A 16 59.84 29.88 18.98
C ALA A 16 59.38 30.87 17.88
N ILE A 17 58.27 30.57 17.18
CA ILE A 17 57.65 31.51 16.23
C ILE A 17 57.11 32.75 16.97
N GLU A 18 56.46 32.58 18.12
CA GLU A 18 55.93 33.68 18.93
C GLU A 18 57.03 34.57 19.54
N LEU A 19 58.20 33.99 19.83
CA LEU A 19 59.38 34.76 20.23
C LEU A 19 59.97 35.59 19.07
N GLY A 20 59.55 35.32 17.83
CA GLY A 20 59.98 36.01 16.61
C GLY A 20 61.22 35.41 15.97
N GLU A 21 61.52 34.14 16.25
CA GLU A 21 62.62 33.40 15.63
C GLU A 21 62.11 32.64 14.40
N GLU A 22 62.94 32.52 13.36
CA GLU A 22 62.60 31.72 12.19
C GLU A 22 62.81 30.23 12.48
N VAL A 23 61.72 29.47 12.47
CA VAL A 23 61.72 28.03 12.78
C VAL A 23 61.42 27.23 11.52
N THR A 24 62.27 26.25 11.23
CA THR A 24 62.00 25.23 10.20
C THR A 24 61.50 23.94 10.85
N ASN A 25 60.51 23.26 10.25
CA ASN A 25 59.87 22.06 10.82
C ASN A 25 60.83 20.86 11.02
N ASP A 26 61.99 20.90 10.37
CA ASP A 26 63.02 19.86 10.43
C ASP A 26 63.92 19.94 11.67
N LEU A 27 63.84 21.02 12.44
CA LEU A 27 64.66 21.20 13.64
C LEU A 27 64.35 20.13 14.70
N ARG A 28 65.40 19.63 15.38
CA ARG A 28 65.22 18.67 16.48
C ARG A 28 64.75 19.43 17.71
N VAL A 29 64.08 18.71 18.62
CA VAL A 29 63.61 19.26 19.89
C VAL A 29 64.75 19.92 20.69
N VAL A 30 65.97 19.39 20.58
CA VAL A 30 67.16 19.96 21.22
C VAL A 30 67.54 21.31 20.61
N ASP A 31 67.55 21.40 19.27
CA ASP A 31 67.90 22.62 18.53
C ASP A 31 66.87 23.73 18.78
N LEU A 32 65.57 23.36 18.86
CA LEU A 32 64.48 24.29 19.20
C LEU A 32 64.63 24.86 20.61
N ARG A 33 64.99 24.03 21.60
CA ARG A 33 65.22 24.48 22.99
C ARG A 33 66.41 25.42 23.07
N GLU A 34 67.47 25.12 22.34
CA GLU A 34 68.67 25.96 22.31
C GLU A 34 68.38 27.32 21.65
N LEU A 35 67.60 27.33 20.57
CA LEU A 35 67.17 28.54 19.86
C LEU A 35 66.27 29.43 20.72
N ILE A 36 65.31 28.84 21.45
CA ILE A 36 64.47 29.55 22.43
C ILE A 36 65.34 30.14 23.56
N THR A 37 66.31 29.40 24.07
CA THR A 37 67.18 29.84 25.19
C THR A 37 68.18 30.92 24.76
N LYS A 38 68.57 30.95 23.48
CA LYS A 38 69.46 31.96 22.89
C LYS A 38 68.74 33.23 22.43
N SER A 39 67.40 33.23 22.41
CA SER A 39 66.63 34.39 21.98
C SER A 39 66.80 35.57 22.93
N LYS A 40 66.87 36.79 22.39
CA LYS A 40 67.01 38.03 23.17
C LYS A 40 65.81 38.32 24.08
N LYS A 41 64.67 37.68 23.82
CA LYS A 41 63.42 37.83 24.57
C LYS A 41 63.19 36.67 25.55
N TYR A 42 64.21 35.86 25.82
CA TYR A 42 64.10 34.75 26.75
C TYR A 42 64.05 35.25 28.20
N GLU A 43 62.84 35.24 28.77
CA GLU A 43 62.60 35.42 30.19
C GLU A 43 61.89 34.19 30.75
N VAL A 44 62.41 33.62 31.84
CA VAL A 44 62.00 32.28 32.32
C VAL A 44 60.51 32.20 32.63
N GLU A 45 59.94 33.21 33.29
CA GLU A 45 58.51 33.26 33.63
C GLU A 45 57.65 33.55 32.41
N PHE A 46 58.08 34.48 31.55
CA PHE A 46 57.35 34.82 30.32
C PHE A 46 57.25 33.63 29.37
N VAL A 47 58.36 32.93 29.14
CA VAL A 47 58.41 31.75 28.25
C VAL A 47 57.69 30.55 28.86
N ALA A 48 57.72 30.39 30.19
CA ALA A 48 56.94 29.36 30.87
C ALA A 48 55.43 29.62 30.73
N ASN A 49 54.97 30.84 31.00
CA ASN A 49 53.56 31.21 30.88
C ASN A 49 53.05 31.12 29.42
N MET A 50 53.89 31.50 28.45
CA MET A 50 53.55 31.39 27.02
C MET A 50 53.46 29.93 26.58
N LEU A 51 54.37 29.07 27.06
CA LEU A 51 54.30 27.64 26.80
C LEU A 51 53.07 26.99 27.44
N ASP A 52 52.72 27.39 28.67
CA ASP A 52 51.53 26.90 29.36
C ASP A 52 50.27 27.32 28.59
N ALA A 53 50.17 28.58 28.14
CA ALA A 53 49.06 29.06 27.31
C ALA A 53 48.92 28.29 25.97
N ILE A 54 50.03 28.05 25.26
CA ILE A 54 50.03 27.23 24.03
C ILE A 54 49.56 25.80 24.32
N SER A 55 49.98 25.24 25.45
CA SER A 55 49.59 23.89 25.85
C SER A 55 48.10 23.78 26.21
N GLU A 56 47.56 24.80 26.90
CA GLU A 56 46.14 24.91 27.24
C GLU A 56 45.27 25.10 25.99
N GLU A 57 45.66 26.00 25.07
CA GLU A 57 44.94 26.23 23.81
C GLU A 57 44.87 24.96 22.96
N ARG A 58 45.97 24.20 22.88
CA ARG A 58 45.98 22.90 22.17
C ARG A 58 45.02 21.90 22.79
N VAL A 59 45.01 21.79 24.13
CA VAL A 59 44.11 20.87 24.84
C VAL A 59 42.65 21.27 24.65
N GLU A 60 42.34 22.57 24.70
CA GLU A 60 40.98 23.08 24.50
C GLU A 60 40.52 22.85 23.05
N LYS A 61 41.41 23.06 22.07
CA LYS A 61 41.14 22.76 20.66
C LYS A 61 40.88 21.27 20.41
N GLU A 62 41.72 20.39 20.95
CA GLU A 62 41.54 18.93 20.86
C GLU A 62 40.23 18.47 21.54
N LYS A 63 39.78 19.17 22.59
CA LYS A 63 38.51 18.91 23.27
C LYS A 63 37.31 19.40 22.45
N LEU A 64 37.42 20.57 21.83
CA LEU A 64 36.38 21.12 20.97
C LEU A 64 36.21 20.29 19.69
N GLU A 65 37.31 19.82 19.10
CA GLU A 65 37.30 18.91 17.95
C GLU A 65 36.58 17.61 18.29
N ARG A 66 36.92 16.97 19.43
CA ARG A 66 36.19 15.78 19.91
C ARG A 66 34.70 16.03 20.14
N GLN A 67 34.32 17.15 20.75
CA GLN A 67 32.90 17.48 20.96
C GLN A 67 32.16 17.73 19.64
N ASN A 68 32.84 18.29 18.63
CA ASN A 68 32.25 18.51 17.31
C ASN A 68 32.10 17.18 16.55
N GLU A 69 33.07 16.29 16.64
CA GLU A 69 32.99 14.94 16.08
C GLU A 69 31.86 14.12 16.72
N GLU A 70 31.73 14.16 18.04
CA GLU A 70 30.62 13.51 18.77
C GLU A 70 29.25 14.05 18.33
N ARG A 71 29.11 15.39 18.24
CA ARG A 71 27.88 16.02 17.74
C ARG A 71 27.57 15.67 16.29
N ALA A 72 28.59 15.63 15.44
CA ALA A 72 28.42 15.26 14.03
C ALA A 72 27.95 13.80 13.89
N PHE A 73 28.53 12.89 14.67
CA PHE A 73 28.12 11.49 14.71
C PHE A 73 26.67 11.32 15.19
N GLU A 74 26.27 12.07 16.22
CA GLU A 74 24.91 12.01 16.75
C GLU A 74 23.87 12.58 15.76
N LEU A 75 24.19 13.68 15.08
CA LEU A 75 23.37 14.23 14.00
C LEU A 75 23.25 13.26 12.81
N GLU A 76 24.34 12.61 12.42
CA GLU A 76 24.31 11.61 11.34
C GLU A 76 23.40 10.43 11.71
N LYS A 77 23.46 9.96 12.96
CA LYS A 77 22.59 8.91 13.49
C LYS A 77 21.12 9.33 13.47
N GLN A 78 20.81 10.55 13.90
CA GLN A 78 19.45 11.10 13.84
C GLN A 78 18.93 11.23 12.40
N ASN A 79 19.76 11.71 11.47
CA ASN A 79 19.40 11.82 10.07
C ASN A 79 19.12 10.45 9.43
N LYS A 80 19.93 9.43 9.75
CA LYS A 80 19.69 8.06 9.29
C LYS A 80 18.36 7.50 9.81
N GLU A 81 18.01 7.78 11.05
CA GLU A 81 16.72 7.35 11.64
C GLU A 81 15.54 8.08 11.00
N LEU A 82 15.64 9.39 10.80
CA LEU A 82 14.60 10.17 10.13
C LEU A 82 14.39 9.73 8.67
N GLU A 83 15.47 9.46 7.94
CA GLU A 83 15.37 8.97 6.56
C GLU A 83 14.73 7.57 6.52
N LYS A 84 15.05 6.70 7.48
CA LYS A 84 14.40 5.39 7.62
C LYS A 84 12.90 5.54 7.89
N GLN A 85 12.50 6.41 8.80
CA GLN A 85 11.08 6.70 9.08
C GLN A 85 10.38 7.29 7.86
N ARG A 86 11.05 8.18 7.11
CA ARG A 86 10.52 8.76 5.88
C ARG A 86 10.29 7.70 4.81
N ILE A 87 11.24 6.80 4.60
CA ILE A 87 11.11 5.67 3.67
C ILE A 87 9.97 4.74 4.12
N GLU A 88 9.84 4.46 5.42
CA GLU A 88 8.76 3.62 5.95
C GLU A 88 7.39 4.26 5.71
N LEU A 89 7.25 5.56 6.01
CA LEU A 89 6.03 6.33 5.72
C LEU A 89 5.71 6.36 4.22
N GLU A 90 6.72 6.53 3.36
CA GLU A 90 6.54 6.50 1.91
C GLU A 90 6.12 5.10 1.43
N CYS A 91 6.72 4.02 1.94
CA CYS A 91 6.31 2.66 1.67
C CYS A 91 4.86 2.38 2.11
N LEU A 92 4.45 2.91 3.27
CA LEU A 92 3.07 2.82 3.76
C LEU A 92 2.11 3.61 2.86
N ARG A 93 2.49 4.81 2.44
CA ARG A 93 1.70 5.66 1.54
C ARG A 93 1.54 5.03 0.15
N VAL A 94 2.60 4.44 -0.41
CA VAL A 94 2.53 3.68 -1.67
C VAL A 94 1.58 2.49 -1.54
N LYS A 95 1.62 1.76 -0.41
CA LYS A 95 0.68 0.65 -0.15
C LYS A 95 -0.77 1.12 -0.04
N GLN A 96 -1.04 2.26 0.62
CA GLN A 96 -2.38 2.81 0.77
C GLN A 96 -2.91 3.48 -0.50
N GLY A 97 -2.13 4.35 -1.14
CA GLY A 97 -2.50 5.03 -2.39
C GLY A 97 -2.64 4.08 -3.59
N SER A 98 -1.91 2.95 -3.58
CA SER A 98 -2.13 1.87 -4.54
C SER A 98 -3.43 1.11 -4.28
N SER A 99 -3.95 1.06 -3.05
CA SER A 99 -5.18 0.30 -2.78
C SER A 99 -6.42 1.05 -3.25
N GLU A 100 -6.50 2.38 -3.09
CA GLU A 100 -7.67 3.16 -3.51
C GLU A 100 -7.71 3.43 -5.03
N SER A 101 -6.60 3.89 -5.63
CA SER A 101 -6.57 4.20 -7.07
C SER A 101 -6.68 2.96 -7.97
N VAL A 102 -6.13 1.82 -7.55
CA VAL A 102 -6.29 0.55 -8.26
C VAL A 102 -7.72 0.04 -8.10
N VAL A 103 -8.34 0.17 -6.93
CA VAL A 103 -9.74 -0.27 -6.73
C VAL A 103 -10.71 0.54 -7.60
N GLU A 104 -10.53 1.86 -7.71
CA GLU A 104 -11.37 2.73 -8.54
C GLU A 104 -11.20 2.43 -10.04
N SER A 105 -9.96 2.31 -10.52
CA SER A 105 -9.65 1.96 -11.92
C SER A 105 -10.10 0.54 -12.27
N PHE A 106 -9.94 -0.39 -11.33
CA PHE A 106 -10.37 -1.77 -11.49
C PHE A 106 -11.90 -1.90 -11.48
N ASN A 107 -12.63 -1.14 -10.63
CA ASN A 107 -14.09 -1.03 -10.64
C ASN A 107 -14.61 -0.61 -12.02
N GLN A 108 -14.03 0.42 -12.62
CA GLN A 108 -14.45 0.90 -13.95
C GLN A 108 -14.17 -0.10 -15.08
N ASN A 109 -13.07 -0.86 -14.98
CA ASN A 109 -12.75 -1.90 -15.96
C ASN A 109 -13.61 -3.15 -15.77
N PHE A 110 -13.90 -3.55 -14.53
CA PHE A 110 -14.71 -4.73 -14.25
C PHE A 110 -16.16 -4.56 -14.75
N GLN A 111 -16.75 -3.37 -14.58
CA GLN A 111 -18.09 -3.06 -15.13
C GLN A 111 -18.14 -3.11 -16.66
N LYS A 112 -17.02 -2.88 -17.36
CA LYS A 112 -16.93 -2.99 -18.83
C LYS A 112 -16.73 -4.43 -19.31
N LEU A 113 -16.17 -5.29 -18.47
CA LEU A 113 -15.88 -6.69 -18.79
C LEU A 113 -17.10 -7.61 -18.58
N MET A 114 -18.08 -7.17 -17.79
CA MET A 114 -19.30 -7.91 -17.54
C MET A 114 -20.44 -7.38 -18.42
N PRO A 115 -21.19 -8.26 -19.11
CA PRO A 115 -22.45 -7.88 -19.73
C PRO A 115 -23.43 -7.41 -18.65
N ARG A 116 -24.26 -6.41 -18.97
CA ARG A 116 -25.32 -5.97 -18.04
C ARG A 116 -26.35 -7.07 -17.88
N PHE A 117 -26.69 -7.41 -16.64
CA PHE A 117 -27.69 -8.42 -16.37
C PHE A 117 -29.09 -7.94 -16.77
N ASN A 118 -29.77 -8.71 -17.61
CA ASN A 118 -31.17 -8.49 -17.96
C ASN A 118 -32.06 -9.51 -17.23
N ILE A 119 -32.91 -8.99 -16.36
CA ILE A 119 -33.86 -9.76 -15.54
C ILE A 119 -34.81 -10.63 -16.39
N GLN A 120 -35.10 -10.23 -17.64
CA GLN A 120 -36.07 -10.89 -18.51
C GLN A 120 -35.49 -11.98 -19.42
N THR A 121 -34.18 -12.01 -19.63
CA THR A 121 -33.55 -12.92 -20.60
C THR A 121 -32.45 -13.76 -19.97
N ASP A 122 -31.75 -13.21 -18.97
CA ASP A 122 -30.50 -13.78 -18.52
C ASP A 122 -30.72 -14.80 -17.41
N ASP A 123 -29.83 -15.78 -17.34
CA ASP A 123 -29.83 -16.74 -16.22
C ASP A 123 -29.01 -16.19 -15.06
N MET A 124 -29.64 -16.01 -13.92
CA MET A 124 -28.94 -15.51 -12.75
C MET A 124 -27.86 -16.48 -12.25
N GLY A 125 -28.08 -17.80 -12.37
CA GLY A 125 -27.08 -18.79 -12.02
C GLY A 125 -25.83 -18.66 -12.88
N LEU A 126 -26.01 -18.65 -14.21
CA LEU A 126 -24.89 -18.49 -15.15
C LEU A 126 -24.21 -17.12 -15.01
N PHE A 127 -24.99 -16.06 -14.76
CA PHE A 127 -24.44 -14.72 -14.53
C PHE A 127 -23.54 -14.68 -13.30
N LEU A 128 -24.00 -15.27 -12.18
CA LEU A 128 -23.22 -15.32 -10.95
C LEU A 128 -21.97 -16.18 -11.14
N GLU A 129 -22.05 -17.34 -11.81
CA GLU A 129 -20.86 -18.15 -12.12
C GLU A 129 -19.83 -17.40 -12.98
N LEU A 130 -20.30 -16.66 -13.99
CA LEU A 130 -19.43 -15.83 -14.83
C LEU A 130 -18.77 -14.71 -14.01
N PHE A 131 -19.56 -14.06 -13.14
CA PHE A 131 -19.06 -13.05 -12.22
C PHE A 131 -17.98 -13.62 -11.28
N GLU A 132 -18.22 -14.78 -10.65
CA GLU A 132 -17.24 -15.41 -9.76
C GLU A 132 -15.95 -15.75 -10.49
N ARG A 133 -16.06 -16.27 -11.70
CA ARG A 133 -14.90 -16.60 -12.53
C ARG A 133 -14.10 -15.34 -12.87
N GLN A 134 -14.79 -14.25 -13.22
CA GLN A 134 -14.15 -12.98 -13.53
C GLN A 134 -13.51 -12.34 -12.29
N ALA A 135 -14.19 -12.38 -11.14
CA ALA A 135 -13.68 -11.89 -9.87
C ALA A 135 -12.44 -12.68 -9.40
N LYS A 136 -12.41 -14.00 -9.63
CA LYS A 136 -11.24 -14.85 -9.38
C LYS A 136 -10.07 -14.53 -10.30
N PHE A 137 -10.30 -14.38 -11.61
CA PHE A 137 -9.25 -13.96 -12.55
C PHE A 137 -8.67 -12.59 -12.22
N ALA A 138 -9.53 -11.71 -11.72
CA ALA A 138 -9.20 -10.39 -11.23
C ALA A 138 -8.53 -10.36 -9.84
N GLN A 139 -8.45 -11.50 -9.14
CA GLN A 139 -7.94 -11.61 -7.77
C GLN A 139 -8.62 -10.67 -6.78
N ILE A 140 -9.93 -10.43 -6.95
CA ILE A 140 -10.69 -9.55 -6.05
C ILE A 140 -10.91 -10.27 -4.71
N PRO A 141 -10.64 -9.62 -3.55
CA PRO A 141 -10.98 -10.19 -2.25
C PRO A 141 -12.50 -10.41 -2.11
N ASN A 142 -12.90 -11.58 -1.60
CA ASN A 142 -14.31 -11.97 -1.45
C ASN A 142 -15.17 -10.93 -0.72
N GLY A 143 -14.61 -10.24 0.28
CA GLY A 143 -15.31 -9.19 1.04
C GLY A 143 -15.71 -7.97 0.21
N ARG A 144 -15.19 -7.80 -1.02
CA ARG A 144 -15.59 -6.73 -1.93
C ARG A 144 -16.56 -7.19 -3.01
N TRP A 145 -16.78 -8.50 -3.20
CA TRP A 145 -17.56 -9.03 -4.32
C TRP A 145 -18.96 -8.45 -4.40
N VAL A 146 -19.65 -8.28 -3.26
CA VAL A 146 -21.00 -7.70 -3.26
C VAL A 146 -21.01 -6.26 -3.75
N SER A 147 -20.00 -5.44 -3.40
CA SER A 147 -19.90 -4.06 -3.88
C SER A 147 -19.76 -3.98 -5.41
N TYR A 148 -18.93 -4.86 -6.00
CA TYR A 148 -18.80 -4.97 -7.46
C TYR A 148 -20.09 -5.47 -8.11
N LEU A 149 -20.76 -6.44 -7.47
CA LEU A 149 -22.00 -7.03 -7.94
C LEU A 149 -23.14 -5.99 -7.98
N ILE A 150 -23.29 -5.15 -6.95
CA ILE A 150 -24.29 -4.06 -6.92
C ILE A 150 -24.09 -3.08 -8.10
N GLY A 151 -22.83 -2.82 -8.49
CA GLY A 151 -22.53 -1.90 -9.59
C GLY A 151 -22.91 -2.41 -10.99
N ILE A 152 -23.02 -3.73 -11.16
CA ILE A 152 -23.37 -4.37 -12.45
C ILE A 152 -24.83 -4.82 -12.53
N LEU A 153 -25.50 -5.00 -11.39
CA LEU A 153 -26.88 -5.42 -11.32
C LEU A 153 -27.86 -4.25 -11.53
N PRO A 154 -29.03 -4.50 -12.16
CA PRO A 154 -30.13 -3.56 -12.21
C PRO A 154 -30.63 -3.12 -10.84
N THR A 155 -31.23 -1.93 -10.79
CA THR A 155 -31.75 -1.27 -9.57
C THR A 155 -32.74 -2.15 -8.82
N GLU A 156 -33.56 -2.93 -9.53
CA GLU A 156 -34.57 -3.82 -8.96
C GLU A 156 -33.93 -4.87 -8.05
N ILE A 157 -32.76 -5.40 -8.45
CA ILE A 157 -32.02 -6.41 -7.69
C ILE A 157 -31.27 -5.74 -6.54
N ASN A 158 -30.68 -4.57 -6.78
CA ASN A 158 -30.02 -3.79 -5.73
C ASN A 158 -30.98 -3.43 -4.59
N ASN A 159 -32.26 -3.15 -4.90
CA ASN A 159 -33.30 -2.93 -3.90
C ASN A 159 -33.60 -4.17 -3.05
N LEU A 160 -33.40 -5.39 -3.57
CA LEU A 160 -33.53 -6.62 -2.77
C LEU A 160 -32.36 -6.76 -1.80
N ILE A 161 -31.15 -6.48 -2.26
CA ILE A 161 -29.94 -6.51 -1.43
C ILE A 161 -30.01 -5.44 -0.32
N ALA A 162 -30.55 -4.25 -0.63
CA ALA A 162 -30.70 -3.15 0.33
C ALA A 162 -31.72 -3.42 1.45
N ARG A 163 -32.59 -4.44 1.31
CA ARG A 163 -33.54 -4.85 2.36
C ARG A 163 -32.93 -5.81 3.38
N GLU A 164 -31.78 -6.41 3.06
CA GLU A 164 -31.06 -7.27 3.98
C GLU A 164 -30.25 -6.43 4.98
N PRO A 165 -30.05 -6.93 6.22
CA PRO A 165 -29.20 -6.24 7.19
C PRO A 165 -27.75 -6.17 6.71
N GLU A 166 -27.02 -5.13 7.12
CA GLU A 166 -25.68 -4.82 6.61
C GLU A 166 -24.69 -5.99 6.74
N ASP A 167 -24.76 -6.74 7.85
CA ASP A 167 -23.93 -7.92 8.09
C ASP A 167 -24.12 -9.00 7.02
N LYS A 168 -25.36 -9.20 6.57
CA LYS A 168 -25.72 -10.18 5.53
C LYS A 168 -25.56 -9.63 4.13
N ALA A 169 -25.69 -8.32 3.96
CA ALA A 169 -25.45 -7.64 2.69
C ALA A 169 -23.96 -7.63 2.30
N ARG A 170 -23.05 -7.78 3.26
CA ARG A 170 -21.60 -7.94 3.00
C ARG A 170 -21.19 -9.38 2.70
N ASP A 171 -22.03 -10.36 3.02
CA ASP A 171 -21.75 -11.77 2.76
C ASP A 171 -22.18 -12.18 1.35
N TYR A 172 -21.21 -12.45 0.50
CA TYR A 172 -21.46 -12.88 -0.88
C TYR A 172 -22.22 -14.20 -0.95
N GLU A 173 -21.96 -15.18 -0.07
CA GLU A 173 -22.64 -16.47 -0.12
C GLU A 173 -24.13 -16.33 0.22
N HIS A 174 -24.44 -15.48 1.21
CA HIS A 174 -25.82 -15.13 1.53
C HIS A 174 -26.50 -14.45 0.34
N ILE A 175 -25.88 -13.42 -0.24
CA ILE A 175 -26.44 -12.71 -1.40
C ILE A 175 -26.61 -13.63 -2.60
N LYS A 176 -25.61 -14.47 -2.90
CA LYS A 176 -25.71 -15.51 -3.94
C LYS A 176 -26.89 -16.43 -3.69
N SER A 177 -27.05 -16.93 -2.46
CA SER A 177 -28.17 -17.82 -2.13
C SER A 177 -29.53 -17.12 -2.26
N LEU A 178 -29.64 -15.85 -1.84
CA LEU A 178 -30.85 -15.04 -1.94
C LEU A 178 -31.22 -14.76 -3.39
N LEU A 179 -30.23 -14.36 -4.19
CA LEU A 179 -30.35 -14.12 -5.62
C LEU A 179 -30.75 -15.39 -6.35
N LEU A 180 -30.04 -16.49 -6.12
CA LEU A 180 -30.43 -17.80 -6.65
C LEU A 180 -31.82 -18.20 -6.17
N GLN A 181 -32.22 -17.99 -4.92
CA GLN A 181 -33.56 -18.36 -4.46
C GLN A 181 -34.66 -17.52 -5.13
N ARG A 182 -34.40 -16.24 -5.39
CA ARG A 182 -35.36 -15.32 -6.03
C ARG A 182 -35.47 -15.51 -7.54
N PHE A 183 -34.37 -15.88 -8.19
CA PHE A 183 -34.25 -15.95 -9.65
C PHE A 183 -33.88 -17.35 -10.16
N LYS A 184 -33.92 -18.38 -9.31
CA LYS A 184 -33.77 -19.81 -9.64
C LYS A 184 -34.75 -20.12 -10.76
N LEU A 185 -34.27 -20.13 -12.02
CA LEU A 185 -35.00 -20.50 -13.24
C LEU A 185 -36.50 -20.44 -13.02
N THR A 186 -36.96 -19.23 -12.64
CA THR A 186 -38.25 -19.13 -11.96
C THR A 186 -39.25 -19.64 -12.98
N ALA A 187 -40.25 -20.35 -12.54
CA ALA A 187 -41.43 -20.64 -13.32
C ALA A 187 -41.78 -19.56 -14.38
N GLU A 188 -41.63 -18.29 -14.01
CA GLU A 188 -41.78 -17.14 -14.90
C GLU A 188 -40.81 -17.11 -16.12
N LYS A 189 -39.55 -17.52 -15.97
CA LYS A 189 -38.60 -17.68 -17.08
C LYS A 189 -39.03 -18.79 -18.05
N PHE A 190 -39.53 -19.91 -17.52
CA PHE A 190 -40.14 -20.96 -18.33
C PHE A 190 -41.41 -20.47 -19.05
N ARG A 191 -42.27 -19.69 -18.37
CA ARG A 191 -43.42 -19.01 -18.98
C ARG A 191 -42.99 -18.09 -20.13
N GLN A 192 -41.97 -17.27 -19.90
CA GLN A 192 -41.48 -16.32 -20.90
C GLN A 192 -40.82 -17.02 -22.09
N LEU A 193 -40.05 -18.10 -21.86
CA LEU A 193 -39.50 -18.92 -22.94
C LEU A 193 -40.63 -19.56 -23.76
N MET A 194 -41.66 -20.09 -23.10
CA MET A 194 -42.85 -20.65 -23.76
C MET A 194 -43.62 -19.60 -24.59
N VAL A 195 -43.73 -18.35 -24.11
CA VAL A 195 -44.45 -17.27 -24.82
C VAL A 195 -43.62 -16.69 -25.96
N LYS A 196 -42.30 -16.56 -25.79
CA LYS A 196 -41.40 -15.94 -26.79
C LYS A 196 -40.87 -16.94 -27.82
N SER A 197 -40.94 -18.24 -27.55
CA SER A 197 -40.47 -19.29 -28.45
C SER A 197 -41.28 -19.29 -29.74
N GLN A 198 -40.57 -19.32 -30.87
CA GLN A 198 -41.13 -19.48 -32.20
C GLN A 198 -40.49 -20.67 -32.87
N LYS A 199 -41.26 -21.36 -33.74
CA LYS A 199 -40.74 -22.50 -34.48
C LYS A 199 -39.57 -22.06 -35.35
N SER A 200 -38.39 -22.62 -35.10
CA SER A 200 -37.25 -22.44 -35.99
C SER A 200 -37.56 -23.01 -37.39
N PRO A 201 -37.15 -22.35 -38.48
CA PRO A 201 -37.36 -22.85 -39.85
C PRO A 201 -36.77 -24.26 -40.04
N ASP A 202 -35.71 -24.60 -39.30
CA ASP A 202 -34.98 -25.87 -39.42
C ASP A 202 -35.52 -27.01 -38.52
N SER A 203 -36.48 -26.73 -37.63
CA SER A 203 -37.04 -27.72 -36.69
C SER A 203 -38.37 -28.32 -37.17
N THR A 204 -38.69 -29.55 -36.76
CA THR A 204 -40.03 -30.10 -37.01
C THR A 204 -41.04 -29.55 -35.99
N TRP A 205 -42.33 -29.60 -36.31
CA TRP A 205 -43.38 -29.24 -35.34
C TRP A 205 -43.39 -30.14 -34.11
N HIS A 206 -42.92 -31.39 -34.23
CA HIS A 206 -42.77 -32.29 -33.09
C HIS A 206 -41.64 -31.84 -32.16
N ASP A 207 -40.49 -31.44 -32.71
CA ASP A 207 -39.38 -30.92 -31.90
C ASP A 207 -39.80 -29.65 -31.15
N PHE A 208 -40.50 -28.74 -31.84
CA PHE A 208 -41.03 -27.52 -31.22
C PHE A 208 -42.05 -27.84 -30.12
N TYR A 209 -42.93 -28.84 -30.31
CA TYR A 209 -43.85 -29.28 -29.26
C TYR A 209 -43.10 -29.81 -28.03
N HIS A 210 -42.06 -30.63 -28.23
CA HIS A 210 -41.24 -31.14 -27.13
C HIS A 210 -40.51 -30.02 -26.37
N GLU A 211 -40.06 -29.00 -27.10
CA GLU A 211 -39.42 -27.82 -26.52
C GLU A 211 -40.40 -27.01 -25.65
N ILE A 212 -41.56 -26.68 -26.20
CA ILE A 212 -42.66 -26.01 -25.47
C ILE A 212 -43.09 -26.81 -24.25
N LYS A 213 -43.24 -28.14 -24.41
CA LYS A 213 -43.63 -29.04 -23.33
C LYS A 213 -42.61 -29.03 -22.20
N THR A 214 -41.32 -29.04 -22.53
CA THR A 214 -40.23 -28.97 -21.55
C THR A 214 -40.27 -27.64 -20.78
N TYR A 215 -40.54 -26.53 -21.49
CA TYR A 215 -40.72 -25.24 -20.83
C TYR A 215 -41.95 -25.23 -19.92
N PHE A 216 -43.08 -25.77 -20.38
CA PHE A 216 -44.31 -25.83 -19.60
C PHE A 216 -44.15 -26.69 -18.33
N GLU A 217 -43.50 -27.85 -18.42
CA GLU A 217 -43.23 -28.71 -17.24
C GLU A 217 -42.24 -28.05 -16.27
N GLY A 218 -41.23 -27.35 -16.80
CA GLY A 218 -40.35 -26.48 -16.01
C GLY A 218 -41.11 -25.34 -15.30
N TRP A 219 -42.11 -24.77 -15.96
CA TRP A 219 -42.97 -23.72 -15.40
C TRP A 219 -43.79 -24.25 -14.21
N LEU A 220 -44.47 -25.39 -14.39
CA LEU A 220 -45.33 -25.98 -13.36
C LEU A 220 -44.53 -26.50 -12.17
N SER A 221 -43.39 -27.15 -12.42
CA SER A 221 -42.50 -27.64 -11.36
C SER A 221 -41.90 -26.50 -10.55
N GLY A 222 -41.62 -25.35 -11.18
CA GLY A 222 -41.12 -24.15 -10.51
C GLY A 222 -42.12 -23.49 -9.55
N LEU A 223 -43.43 -23.62 -9.77
CA LEU A 223 -44.50 -23.09 -8.88
C LEU A 223 -45.13 -24.14 -7.97
N LYS A 224 -44.70 -25.41 -8.05
CA LYS A 224 -45.30 -26.53 -7.33
C LYS A 224 -46.83 -26.60 -7.53
N VAL A 225 -47.26 -26.45 -8.78
CA VAL A 225 -48.68 -26.53 -9.15
C VAL A 225 -49.11 -27.99 -9.12
N GLU A 226 -50.01 -28.34 -8.20
CA GLU A 226 -50.47 -29.73 -8.02
C GLU A 226 -51.95 -29.90 -8.38
N THR A 227 -52.70 -28.80 -8.54
CA THR A 227 -54.15 -28.82 -8.80
C THR A 227 -54.53 -28.09 -10.08
N PHE A 228 -55.63 -28.54 -10.69
CA PHE A 228 -56.15 -27.93 -11.93
C PHE A 228 -56.64 -26.49 -11.73
N ASP A 229 -57.15 -26.16 -10.54
CA ASP A 229 -57.58 -24.80 -10.23
C ASP A 229 -56.40 -23.83 -10.10
N GLN A 230 -55.29 -24.26 -9.48
CA GLN A 230 -54.04 -23.47 -9.47
C GLN A 230 -53.47 -23.24 -10.88
N LEU A 231 -53.63 -24.22 -11.78
CA LEU A 231 -53.23 -24.06 -13.18
C LEU A 231 -54.10 -23.02 -13.91
N LYS A 232 -55.41 -23.01 -13.67
CA LYS A 232 -56.33 -22.01 -14.25
C LYS A 232 -55.98 -20.61 -13.80
N ASP A 233 -55.76 -20.41 -12.49
CA ASP A 233 -55.37 -19.12 -11.94
C ASP A 233 -54.07 -18.60 -12.58
N LEU A 234 -53.14 -19.51 -12.90
CA LEU A 234 -51.88 -19.22 -13.60
C LEU A 234 -52.03 -18.78 -15.05
N MET A 235 -53.08 -19.24 -15.74
CA MET A 235 -53.34 -18.93 -17.15
C MET A 235 -54.14 -17.64 -17.34
N ILE A 236 -54.77 -17.14 -16.27
CA ILE A 236 -55.60 -15.92 -16.30
C ILE A 236 -54.76 -14.66 -16.00
N VAL A 237 -53.52 -14.82 -15.52
CA VAL A 237 -52.55 -13.74 -15.21
C VAL A 237 -51.62 -13.43 -16.39
#